data_AF-A0A520NEI7-F1
#
_entry.id   AF-A0A520NEI7-F1
#
_cell.length_a   1.000
_cell.length_b   1.000
_cell.length_c   1.000
_cell.angle_alpha   90.00
_cell.angle_beta   90.00
_cell.angle_gamma   90.00
#
_symmetry.space_group_name_H-M   'P 1'
#
loop_
_entity.id
_entity.type
_entity.pdbx_description
1 polymer ?
#
loop_
_entity_poly.entity_id
_entity_poly.type
_entity_poly.pdbx_seq_one_letter_code
_entity_poly.pdbx_strand_id
1 'polypeptide(L)'
;MKIIDLFSLTLGPAFTCLRFVANYATGDSHMRSTLLGILILLFANPVTADTTNRALQVSPVPGLFVGGVGLLCESSGNDDTFVLLTKDRETAGSAIFDGDDVSYEMMSLIRKTPDIYAYGIYEALVINRQSLALKKDGKNYLCEIQSIGDLHKSAEMHLQMLLRKNKI
;
A
#
# COMPACT_ATOMS: atom_id res chain seq x y z
N MET A 1 -8.94 1.87 -53.09
CA MET A 1 -9.35 3.28 -52.97
C MET A 1 -10.19 3.42 -51.70
N LYS A 2 -9.76 4.30 -50.77
CA LYS A 2 -10.43 4.77 -49.54
C LYS A 2 -10.62 3.74 -48.40
N ILE A 3 -10.38 3.98 -47.11
CA ILE A 3 -10.00 5.16 -46.29
C ILE A 3 -9.26 4.66 -45.03
N ILE A 4 -8.37 5.50 -44.52
CA ILE A 4 -7.46 5.43 -43.36
C ILE A 4 -8.30 5.66 -42.07
N ASP A 5 -8.05 5.07 -40.90
CA ASP A 5 -7.26 5.65 -39.78
C ASP A 5 -7.44 4.72 -38.56
N LEU A 6 -6.37 4.20 -37.97
CA LEU A 6 -5.58 4.82 -36.88
C LEU A 6 -6.39 5.03 -35.59
N PHE A 7 -6.46 4.00 -34.75
CA PHE A 7 -6.61 4.15 -33.30
C PHE A 7 -5.73 3.12 -32.59
N SER A 8 -4.53 3.56 -32.24
CA SER A 8 -3.69 2.94 -31.23
C SER A 8 -4.10 3.46 -29.86
N LEU A 9 -4.72 2.63 -29.03
CA LEU A 9 -4.72 2.79 -27.56
C LEU A 9 -5.04 1.46 -26.85
N THR A 10 -4.02 0.97 -26.13
CA THR A 10 -4.07 0.09 -24.94
C THR A 10 -4.72 -1.28 -25.08
N LEU A 11 -3.95 -2.25 -25.58
CA LEU A 11 -4.22 -3.68 -25.43
C LEU A 11 -3.99 -4.11 -23.98
N GLY A 12 -5.07 -4.47 -23.29
CA GLY A 12 -5.03 -5.32 -22.10
C GLY A 12 -4.72 -6.79 -22.46
N PRO A 13 -4.40 -7.65 -21.46
CA PRO A 13 -3.90 -9.01 -21.66
C PRO A 13 -4.90 -10.01 -22.27
N ALA A 14 -6.12 -9.58 -22.61
CA ALA A 14 -7.17 -10.44 -23.13
C ALA A 14 -6.98 -10.87 -24.61
N PHE A 15 -6.12 -10.18 -25.37
CA PHE A 15 -5.96 -10.47 -26.81
C PHE A 15 -4.87 -11.49 -27.14
N THR A 16 -4.04 -11.90 -26.17
CA THR A 16 -2.98 -12.88 -26.42
C THR A 16 -3.51 -14.30 -26.61
N CYS A 17 -4.74 -14.59 -26.15
CA CYS A 17 -5.36 -15.91 -26.36
C CYS A 17 -5.94 -16.09 -27.78
N LEU A 18 -6.26 -15.00 -28.51
CA LEU A 18 -6.93 -15.13 -29.81
C LEU A 18 -5.99 -15.53 -30.96
N ARG A 19 -4.67 -15.38 -30.81
CA ARG A 19 -3.71 -15.76 -31.87
C ARG A 19 -3.38 -17.24 -31.93
N PHE A 20 -3.78 -18.05 -30.94
CA PHE A 20 -3.38 -19.46 -30.91
C PHE A 20 -4.33 -20.41 -31.66
N VAL A 21 -5.53 -19.96 -32.05
CA VAL A 21 -6.57 -20.84 -32.62
C VAL A 21 -6.59 -20.86 -34.15
N ALA A 22 -5.86 -19.96 -34.82
CA ALA A 22 -5.92 -19.81 -36.27
C ALA A 22 -5.14 -20.85 -37.09
N ASN A 23 -4.51 -21.86 -36.46
CA ASN A 23 -3.62 -22.81 -37.15
C ASN A 23 -4.13 -24.26 -37.25
N TYR A 24 -5.35 -24.56 -36.81
CA TYR A 24 -5.94 -25.89 -36.97
C TYR A 24 -7.27 -25.81 -37.72
N ALA A 25 -7.18 -25.54 -39.02
CA ALA A 25 -8.36 -25.51 -39.90
C ALA A 25 -8.08 -26.25 -41.21
N THR A 26 -7.72 -27.53 -41.11
CA THR A 26 -7.88 -28.50 -42.20
C THR A 26 -8.45 -29.79 -41.62
N GLY A 27 -9.78 -29.96 -41.71
CA GLY A 27 -10.42 -31.23 -41.36
C GLY A 27 -11.77 -31.10 -40.67
N ASP A 28 -12.82 -31.50 -41.40
CA ASP A 28 -14.16 -31.90 -40.97
C ASP A 28 -15.12 -30.90 -40.30
N SER A 29 -16.25 -30.70 -40.99
CA SER A 29 -17.39 -29.84 -40.64
C SER A 29 -18.15 -30.30 -39.38
N HIS A 30 -18.08 -31.58 -39.03
CA HIS A 30 -18.80 -32.13 -37.87
C HIS A 30 -18.18 -31.75 -36.52
N MET A 31 -16.85 -31.57 -36.45
CA MET A 31 -16.13 -31.25 -35.21
C MET A 31 -16.23 -29.76 -34.83
N ARG A 32 -16.55 -28.90 -35.79
CA ARG A 32 -16.80 -27.46 -35.57
C ARG A 32 -18.10 -27.19 -34.83
N SER A 33 -19.13 -28.00 -35.05
CA SER A 33 -20.44 -27.79 -34.43
C SER A 33 -20.45 -28.15 -32.94
N THR A 34 -19.66 -29.15 -32.53
CA THR A 34 -19.58 -29.57 -31.13
C THR A 34 -18.74 -28.61 -30.27
N LEU A 35 -17.65 -28.07 -30.83
CA LEU A 35 -16.84 -27.06 -30.15
C LEU A 35 -17.58 -25.72 -29.95
N LEU A 36 -18.41 -25.31 -30.91
CA LEU A 36 -19.23 -24.09 -30.77
C LEU A 36 -20.30 -24.26 -29.68
N GLY A 37 -20.89 -25.45 -29.55
CA GLY A 37 -21.90 -25.75 -28.52
C GLY A 37 -21.36 -25.68 -27.09
N ILE A 38 -20.13 -26.17 -26.87
CA ILE A 38 -19.47 -26.11 -25.55
C ILE A 38 -19.10 -24.66 -25.18
N LEU A 39 -18.72 -23.85 -26.18
CA LEU A 39 -18.35 -22.45 -25.97
C LEU A 39 -19.56 -21.60 -25.50
N ILE A 40 -20.77 -21.88 -25.98
CA ILE A 40 -21.99 -21.15 -25.58
C ILE A 40 -22.41 -21.48 -24.14
N LEU A 41 -22.16 -22.70 -23.67
CA LEU A 41 -22.46 -23.13 -22.29
C LEU A 41 -21.53 -22.50 -21.23
N LEU A 42 -20.34 -22.05 -21.63
CA LEU A 42 -19.37 -21.39 -20.71
C LEU A 42 -19.71 -19.92 -20.40
N PHE A 43 -20.58 -19.27 -21.19
CA PHE A 43 -20.98 -17.87 -20.97
C PHE A 43 -22.35 -17.71 -20.29
N ALA A 44 -23.04 -18.80 -19.95
CA ALA A 44 -24.40 -18.75 -19.39
C ALA A 44 -24.44 -18.54 -17.86
N ASN A 45 -23.31 -18.55 -17.17
CA ASN A 45 -23.25 -18.30 -15.73
C ASN A 45 -22.68 -16.91 -15.47
N PRO A 46 -23.49 -15.88 -15.21
CA PRO A 46 -22.98 -14.68 -14.56
C PRO A 46 -22.54 -15.11 -13.16
N VAL A 47 -21.24 -15.38 -12.98
CA VAL A 47 -20.63 -15.34 -11.64
C VAL A 47 -20.74 -13.90 -11.21
N THR A 48 -21.82 -13.58 -10.51
CA THR A 48 -21.95 -12.35 -9.76
C THR A 48 -20.89 -12.43 -8.66
N ALA A 49 -19.70 -11.87 -8.94
CA ALA A 49 -18.70 -11.64 -7.94
C ALA A 49 -19.33 -10.75 -6.87
N ASP A 50 -19.65 -11.37 -5.73
CA ASP A 50 -20.23 -10.70 -4.59
C ASP A 50 -19.21 -9.68 -4.05
N THR A 51 -19.43 -8.41 -4.38
CA THR A 51 -18.61 -7.29 -3.92
C THR A 51 -19.10 -6.73 -2.58
N THR A 52 -20.08 -7.37 -1.93
CA THR A 52 -20.72 -6.89 -0.69
C THR A 52 -19.78 -6.88 0.53
N ASN A 53 -18.56 -7.41 0.43
CA ASN A 53 -17.61 -7.46 1.54
C ASN A 53 -16.42 -6.49 1.44
N ARG A 54 -16.57 -5.33 0.78
CA ARG A 54 -15.73 -4.17 1.13
C ARG A 54 -16.36 -3.41 2.29
N ALA A 55 -16.44 -4.06 3.45
CA ALA A 55 -16.58 -3.32 4.69
C ALA A 55 -15.43 -2.31 4.73
N LEU A 56 -15.77 -1.02 4.75
CA LEU A 56 -14.78 0.03 5.00
C LEU A 56 -14.11 -0.32 6.33
N GLN A 57 -12.85 -0.75 6.29
CA GLN A 57 -11.97 -0.65 7.44
C GLN A 57 -11.79 0.85 7.68
N VAL A 58 -12.65 1.42 8.51
CA VAL A 58 -12.53 2.80 8.97
C VAL A 58 -11.33 2.79 9.91
N SER A 59 -10.15 3.02 9.34
CA SER A 59 -8.95 3.26 10.14
C SER A 59 -9.22 4.51 10.98
N PRO A 60 -8.94 4.50 12.30
CA PRO A 60 -9.04 5.69 13.15
C PRO A 60 -8.05 6.79 12.71
N VAL A 61 -7.14 6.45 11.80
CA VAL A 61 -6.13 7.36 11.26
C VAL A 61 -6.74 8.20 10.12
N PRO A 62 -6.48 9.52 10.05
CA PRO A 62 -7.10 10.43 9.08
C PRO A 62 -7.11 9.89 7.63
N GLY A 63 -8.12 10.23 6.83
CA GLY A 63 -8.25 9.74 5.44
C GLY A 63 -7.05 10.03 4.52
N LEU A 64 -6.14 10.93 4.93
CA LEU A 64 -4.84 11.20 4.28
C LEU A 64 -3.94 9.96 4.17
N PHE A 65 -4.19 8.94 4.99
CA PHE A 65 -3.31 7.80 5.15
C PHE A 65 -3.76 6.55 4.38
N VAL A 66 -4.83 6.61 3.59
CA VAL A 66 -5.26 5.46 2.77
C VAL A 66 -4.16 5.10 1.75
N GLY A 67 -3.44 4.01 2.02
CA GLY A 67 -2.31 3.53 1.21
C GLY A 67 -0.93 4.09 1.62
N GLY A 68 -0.82 4.73 2.78
CA GLY A 68 0.45 5.06 3.41
C GLY A 68 1.17 3.84 4.00
N VAL A 69 2.28 4.06 4.71
CA VAL A 69 2.99 3.02 5.45
C VAL A 69 3.33 3.51 6.86
N GLY A 70 3.21 2.63 7.85
CA GLY A 70 3.68 2.86 9.21
C GLY A 70 5.05 2.23 9.42
N LEU A 71 5.89 2.87 10.24
CA LEU A 71 7.20 2.40 10.64
C LEU A 71 7.28 2.42 12.17
N LEU A 72 7.38 1.24 12.77
CA LEU A 72 7.70 1.08 14.18
C LEU A 72 9.22 1.04 14.30
N CYS A 73 9.83 2.10 14.84
CA CYS A 73 11.27 2.23 14.95
C CYS A 73 11.71 2.01 16.40
N GLU A 74 12.27 0.84 16.68
CA GLU A 74 12.70 0.45 18.02
C GLU A 74 14.16 0.87 18.26
N SER A 75 14.44 1.24 19.50
CA SER A 75 15.80 1.48 20.00
C SER A 75 16.16 0.42 21.04
N SER A 76 17.44 0.36 21.43
CA SER A 76 17.88 -0.50 22.54
C SER A 76 17.45 0.02 23.94
N GLY A 77 16.25 0.60 24.06
CA GLY A 77 15.65 1.23 25.25
C GLY A 77 14.16 1.52 25.06
N ASN A 78 13.49 2.26 25.97
CA ASN A 78 12.06 2.63 25.85
C ASN A 78 11.81 3.88 24.97
N ASP A 79 12.71 4.19 24.02
CA ASP A 79 12.64 5.39 23.17
C ASP A 79 12.05 5.06 21.79
N ASP A 80 11.02 4.22 21.73
CA ASP A 80 10.42 3.80 20.47
C ASP A 80 9.86 5.01 19.72
N THR A 81 10.05 5.03 18.40
CA THR A 81 9.55 6.11 17.53
C THR A 81 8.60 5.51 16.51
N PHE A 82 7.41 6.10 16.40
CA PHE A 82 6.36 5.64 15.50
C PHE A 82 6.23 6.64 14.37
N VAL A 83 6.51 6.23 13.13
CA VAL A 83 6.56 7.12 11.97
C VAL A 83 5.52 6.72 10.93
N LEU A 84 4.78 7.71 10.42
CA LEU A 84 3.88 7.56 9.29
C LEU A 84 4.48 8.19 8.04
N LEU A 85 4.33 7.49 6.91
CA LEU A 85 4.64 8.02 5.58
C LEU A 85 3.36 8.00 4.73
N THR A 86 2.99 9.14 4.15
CA THR A 86 1.83 9.24 3.26
C THR A 86 2.04 8.43 1.98
N LYS A 87 0.95 8.07 1.29
CA LYS A 87 0.98 7.24 0.08
C LYS A 87 1.90 7.79 -1.01
N ASP A 88 1.85 9.09 -1.25
CA ASP A 88 2.67 9.82 -2.22
C ASP A 88 4.13 10.03 -1.76
N ARG A 89 4.41 9.75 -0.47
CA ARG A 89 5.72 9.98 0.16
C ARG A 89 6.15 11.43 0.02
N GLU A 90 5.22 12.36 0.20
CA GLU A 90 5.48 13.81 0.26
C GLU A 90 5.46 14.33 1.69
N THR A 91 4.76 13.62 2.59
CA THR A 91 4.65 13.98 4.00
C THR A 91 5.01 12.79 4.86
N ALA A 92 5.67 13.07 5.98
CA ALA A 92 5.94 12.12 7.03
C ALA A 92 5.51 12.73 8.36
N GLY A 93 5.22 11.90 9.34
CA GLY A 93 4.99 12.39 10.69
C GLY A 93 5.39 11.39 11.74
N SER A 94 5.69 11.92 12.92
CA SER A 94 6.05 11.13 14.08
C SER A 94 4.89 11.15 15.08
N ALA A 95 4.66 10.05 15.78
CA ALA A 95 3.72 10.05 16.87
C ALA A 95 4.18 11.03 17.95
N ILE A 96 3.22 11.77 18.48
CA ILE A 96 3.32 12.61 19.66
C ILE A 96 2.29 12.10 20.67
N PHE A 97 2.69 12.07 21.93
CA PHE A 97 1.83 11.70 23.04
C PHE A 97 1.45 12.98 23.77
N ASP A 98 0.29 13.55 23.41
CA ASP A 98 -0.24 14.76 24.04
C ASP A 98 -1.34 14.36 25.01
N GLY A 99 -1.02 14.37 26.31
CA GLY A 99 -1.87 13.78 27.34
C GLY A 99 -1.96 12.26 27.22
N ASP A 100 -3.20 11.75 27.22
CA ASP A 100 -3.53 10.31 27.19
C ASP A 100 -3.93 9.79 25.79
N ASP A 101 -3.60 10.55 24.73
CA ASP A 101 -3.94 10.20 23.35
C ASP A 101 -2.71 10.15 22.43
N VAL A 102 -2.84 9.38 21.35
CA VAL A 102 -1.82 9.24 20.30
C VAL A 102 -2.19 10.13 19.12
N SER A 103 -1.39 11.17 18.91
CA SER A 103 -1.50 12.05 17.75
C SER A 103 -0.24 11.94 16.87
N TYR A 104 -0.28 12.52 15.67
CA TYR A 104 0.88 12.55 14.77
C TYR A 104 1.18 13.97 14.33
N GLU A 105 2.41 14.41 14.56
CA GLU A 105 2.90 15.67 14.03
C GLU A 105 3.40 15.45 12.60
N MET A 106 2.67 15.99 11.63
CA MET A 106 2.92 15.79 10.20
C MET A 106 3.73 16.95 9.61
N MET A 107 4.72 16.61 8.79
CA MET A 107 5.61 17.55 8.13
C MET A 107 5.94 17.10 6.71
N SER A 108 6.11 18.07 5.81
CA SER A 108 6.60 17.79 4.46
C SER A 108 8.01 17.20 4.52
N LEU A 109 8.31 16.27 3.61
CA LEU A 109 9.68 15.81 3.43
C LEU A 109 10.55 16.98 2.97
N ILE A 110 11.68 17.20 3.65
CA ILE A 110 12.70 18.16 3.24
C ILE A 110 13.65 17.56 2.18
N ARG A 111 13.75 16.22 2.14
CA ARG A 111 14.56 15.50 1.16
C ARG A 111 13.94 14.16 0.80
N LYS A 112 13.89 13.89 -0.50
CA LYS A 112 13.39 12.63 -1.08
C LYS A 112 14.38 12.15 -2.14
N THR A 113 15.02 11.02 -1.90
CA THR A 113 15.93 10.37 -2.87
C THR A 113 15.59 8.88 -2.97
N PRO A 114 16.18 8.14 -3.94
CA PRO A 114 16.07 6.68 -4.00
C PRO A 114 16.42 5.96 -2.68
N ASP A 115 17.35 6.51 -1.90
CA ASP A 115 17.89 5.85 -0.72
C ASP A 115 17.34 6.40 0.60
N ILE A 116 16.94 7.67 0.63
CA ILE A 116 16.56 8.33 1.89
C ILE A 116 15.28 9.16 1.78
N TYR A 117 14.53 9.18 2.88
CA TYR A 117 13.56 10.21 3.21
C TYR A 117 14.05 11.02 4.40
N ALA A 118 13.90 12.34 4.35
CA ALA A 118 14.19 13.20 5.50
C ALA A 118 13.07 14.21 5.74
N TYR A 119 12.73 14.44 7.00
CA TYR A 119 11.70 15.40 7.46
C TYR A 119 12.05 15.93 8.86
N GLY A 120 11.49 17.07 9.26
CA GLY A 120 11.81 17.74 10.53
C GLY A 120 12.26 19.19 10.35
N ILE A 121 12.11 20.00 11.40
CA ILE A 121 12.42 21.44 11.39
C ILE A 121 13.83 21.73 11.92
N TYR A 122 14.21 21.14 13.07
CA TYR A 122 15.46 21.42 13.76
C TYR A 122 16.51 20.31 13.59
N GLU A 123 16.10 19.07 13.75
CA GLU A 123 16.90 17.89 13.46
C GLU A 123 16.14 17.02 12.47
N ALA A 124 16.73 16.81 11.30
CA ALA A 124 16.10 15.99 10.28
C ALA A 124 16.09 14.52 10.73
N LEU A 125 14.91 13.96 10.88
CA LEU A 125 14.71 12.52 10.97
C LEU A 125 15.01 11.95 9.59
N VAL A 126 15.97 11.03 9.50
CA VAL A 126 16.41 10.44 8.23
C VAL A 126 16.10 8.95 8.22
N ILE A 127 15.26 8.52 7.28
CA ILE A 127 14.91 7.13 7.07
C ILE A 127 15.68 6.61 5.87
N ASN A 128 16.52 5.58 6.08
CA ASN A 128 17.10 4.81 4.99
C ASN A 128 16.04 3.84 4.46
N ARG A 129 15.71 3.96 3.17
CA ARG A 129 14.64 3.21 2.51
C ARG A 129 14.97 1.74 2.28
N GLN A 130 16.25 1.40 2.20
CA GLN A 130 16.72 0.03 1.94
C GLN A 130 16.89 -0.74 3.24
N SER A 131 17.54 -0.13 4.22
CA SER A 131 17.83 -0.78 5.51
C SER A 131 16.72 -0.59 6.54
N LEU A 132 15.74 0.27 6.26
CA LEU A 132 14.70 0.70 7.21
C LEU A 132 15.30 1.22 8.53
N ALA A 133 16.45 1.88 8.46
CA ALA A 133 17.06 2.50 9.63
C ALA A 133 16.59 3.95 9.73
N LEU A 134 16.07 4.35 10.89
CA LEU A 134 15.80 5.74 11.22
C LEU A 134 16.98 6.32 11.99
N LYS A 135 17.44 7.50 11.59
CA LYS A 135 18.40 8.30 12.35
C LYS A 135 17.68 9.50 12.94
N LYS A 136 17.75 9.65 14.26
CA LYS A 136 17.13 10.74 15.04
C LYS A 136 18.03 11.04 16.24
N ASP A 137 18.34 12.31 16.48
CA ASP A 137 19.14 12.78 17.62
C ASP A 137 20.49 12.03 17.78
N GLY A 138 21.15 11.74 16.65
CA GLY A 138 22.40 10.97 16.62
C GLY A 138 22.28 9.46 16.90
N LYS A 139 21.08 8.97 17.28
CA LYS A 139 20.77 7.56 17.49
C LYS A 139 20.26 6.91 16.20
N ASN A 140 20.50 5.61 16.06
CA ASN A 140 19.93 4.79 15.00
C ASN A 140 18.87 3.87 15.59
N TYR A 141 17.77 3.73 14.88
CA TYR A 141 16.64 2.88 15.22
C TYR A 141 16.43 1.89 14.07
N LEU A 142 16.03 0.67 14.40
CA LEU A 142 15.64 -0.32 13.41
C LEU A 142 14.14 -0.27 13.27
N CYS A 143 13.67 -0.02 12.05
CA CYS A 143 12.25 0.11 11.79
C CYS A 143 11.67 -1.15 11.16
N GLU A 144 10.50 -1.55 11.64
CA GLU A 144 9.64 -2.54 10.99
C GLU A 144 8.49 -1.84 10.28
N ILE A 145 8.16 -2.32 9.08
CA ILE A 145 7.00 -1.84 8.33
C ILE A 145 5.74 -2.44 8.95
N GLN A 146 4.79 -1.57 9.30
CA GLN A 146 3.47 -1.96 9.79
C GLN A 146 2.36 -1.31 8.95
N SER A 147 1.18 -1.91 9.01
CA SER A 147 -0.02 -1.21 8.57
C SER A 147 -0.24 0.00 9.49
N ILE A 148 -0.90 1.03 8.96
CA ILE A 148 -1.12 2.27 9.72
C ILE A 148 -1.98 2.03 10.97
N GLY A 149 -2.94 1.12 10.88
CA GLY A 149 -3.76 0.71 12.03
C GLY A 149 -2.94 -0.05 13.08
N ASP A 150 -2.01 -0.93 12.66
CA ASP A 150 -1.16 -1.68 13.58
C ASP A 150 -0.10 -0.78 14.23
N LEU A 151 0.44 0.20 13.49
CA LEU A 151 1.32 1.21 14.05
C LEU A 151 0.61 2.03 15.12
N HIS A 152 -0.62 2.46 14.85
CA HIS A 152 -1.40 3.25 15.81
C HIS A 152 -1.68 2.45 17.09
N LYS A 153 -2.08 1.19 16.98
CA LYS A 153 -2.24 0.29 18.13
C LYS A 153 -0.94 0.09 18.90
N SER A 154 0.19 -0.03 18.19
CA SER A 154 1.51 -0.17 18.82
C SER A 154 1.88 1.10 19.60
N ALA A 155 1.57 2.27 19.05
CA ALA A 155 1.76 3.55 19.73
C ALA A 155 0.83 3.70 20.95
N GLU A 156 -0.44 3.29 20.86
CA GLU A 156 -1.37 3.26 22.01
C GLU A 156 -0.87 2.32 23.10
N MET A 157 -0.38 1.14 22.74
CA MET A 157 0.18 0.19 23.68
C MET A 157 1.42 0.74 24.37
N HIS A 158 2.30 1.41 23.61
CA HIS A 158 3.47 2.09 24.15
C HIS A 158 3.06 3.20 25.13
N LEU A 159 2.08 4.04 24.75
CA LEU A 159 1.52 5.07 25.63
C LEU A 159 0.97 4.47 26.92
N GLN A 160 0.17 3.39 26.85
CA GLN A 160 -0.33 2.70 28.03
C GLN A 160 0.79 2.16 28.92
N MET A 161 1.89 1.66 28.35
CA MET A 161 3.06 1.26 29.13
C MET A 161 3.69 2.44 29.86
N LEU A 162 3.80 3.60 29.21
CA LEU A 162 4.32 4.83 29.82
C LEU A 162 3.40 5.29 30.96
N LEU A 163 2.09 5.35 30.73
CA LEU A 163 1.09 5.77 31.72
C LEU A 163 1.05 4.82 32.93
N ARG A 164 1.13 3.49 32.72
CA ARG A 164 1.18 2.52 33.83
C ARG A 164 2.44 2.63 34.69
N LYS A 165 3.56 3.07 34.10
CA LYS A 165 4.79 3.34 34.84
C LYS A 165 4.70 4.64 35.63
N ASN A 166 3.81 5.55 35.24
CA ASN A 166 3.54 6.78 35.96
C ASN A 166 2.78 6.46 37.26
N LYS A 167 3.25 7.03 38.38
CA LYS A 167 2.74 6.74 39.74
C LYS A 167 2.02 7.92 40.38
N ILE A 168 1.85 9.00 39.62
CA ILE A 168 1.32 10.29 40.07
C ILE A 168 -0.05 10.48 39.45
#